data_AF-K1U5N6-F1
#
_entry.id   AF-K1U5N6-F1
#
_cell.length_a   1.000
_cell.length_b   1.000
_cell.length_c   1.000
_cell.angle_alpha   90.00
_cell.angle_beta   90.00
_cell.angle_gamma   90.00
#
_symmetry.space_group_name_H-M   'P 1'
#
loop_
_entity.id
_entity.type
_entity.pdbx_description
1 polymer ?
#
loop_
_entity_poly.entity_id
_entity_poly.type
_entity_poly.pdbx_seq_one_letter_code
_entity_poly.pdbx_strand_id
1 'polypeptide(L)'
;KRTKERLIHTLTTKDRHGVLCEGRIRRLTPRECLRLQGWADDRIDTVLAIQSDNQAYKQAGNGVTVNVVEAIGRRIAAMDAELRGEALAP
;
A
#
# COMPACT_ATOMS: atom_id res chain seq x y z
N LYS A 1 -0.27 22.54 -14.44
CA LYS A 1 -0.74 21.27 -15.05
C LYS A 1 -1.08 20.32 -13.91
N ARG A 2 -2.38 20.08 -13.65
CA ARG A 2 -2.86 19.17 -12.59
C ARG A 2 -2.15 17.82 -12.71
N THR A 3 -1.45 17.41 -11.65
CA THR A 3 -1.13 16.01 -11.38
C THR A 3 -2.47 15.26 -11.26
N LYS A 4 -2.98 14.76 -12.39
CA LYS A 4 -4.08 13.80 -12.39
C LYS A 4 -3.60 12.61 -11.55
N GLU A 5 -4.34 12.28 -10.50
CA GLU A 5 -4.22 11.02 -9.78
C GLU A 5 -4.27 9.89 -10.81
N ARG A 6 -3.11 9.35 -11.17
CA ARG A 6 -3.02 8.25 -12.14
C ARG A 6 -3.18 6.96 -11.35
N LEU A 7 -4.31 6.29 -11.57
CA LEU A 7 -4.49 4.91 -11.18
C LEU A 7 -3.39 4.05 -11.82
N ILE A 8 -2.87 3.11 -11.04
CA ILE A 8 -1.90 2.12 -11.48
C ILE A 8 -2.60 0.77 -11.61
N HIS A 9 -2.06 -0.10 -12.46
CA HIS A 9 -2.46 -1.50 -12.49
C HIS A 9 -1.95 -2.25 -11.25
N THR A 10 -2.46 -3.45 -11.01
CA THR A 10 -2.08 -4.29 -9.87
C THR A 10 -0.56 -4.48 -9.78
N LEU A 11 0.02 -4.13 -8.63
CA LEU A 11 1.41 -4.40 -8.34
C LEU A 11 1.61 -5.91 -8.16
N THR A 12 2.57 -6.50 -8.88
CA THR A 12 2.91 -7.93 -8.76
C THR A 12 4.36 -8.11 -8.32
N THR A 13 4.73 -9.27 -7.78
CA THR A 13 6.12 -9.53 -7.37
C THR A 13 7.12 -9.56 -8.53
N LYS A 14 6.64 -9.79 -9.75
CA LYS A 14 7.44 -9.79 -10.98
C LYS A 14 7.20 -8.53 -11.81
N ASP A 15 6.73 -7.46 -11.18
CA ASP A 15 6.19 -6.29 -11.88
C ASP A 15 7.13 -5.78 -12.99
N ARG A 16 6.59 -5.78 -14.22
CA ARG A 16 7.25 -5.27 -15.44
C ARG A 16 6.61 -3.98 -15.93
N HIS A 17 5.75 -3.34 -15.13
CA HIS A 17 5.11 -2.10 -15.51
C HIS A 17 6.12 -0.94 -15.52
N GLY A 18 6.20 -0.27 -16.66
CA GLY A 18 6.93 0.98 -16.83
C GLY A 18 5.97 2.16 -16.72
N VAL A 19 6.37 3.19 -15.98
CA VAL A 19 5.65 4.46 -15.90
C VAL A 19 6.38 5.52 -16.72
N LEU A 20 5.62 6.26 -17.53
CA LEU A 20 6.11 7.46 -18.21
C LEU A 20 6.08 8.62 -17.21
N CYS A 21 7.25 9.17 -16.91
CA CYS A 21 7.44 10.31 -16.01
C CYS A 21 8.33 11.33 -16.73
N GLU A 22 7.80 12.55 -16.95
CA GLU A 22 8.56 13.65 -17.59
C GLU A 22 9.25 13.28 -18.92
N GLY A 23 8.56 12.50 -19.75
CA GLY A 23 9.09 12.07 -21.05
C GLY A 23 10.07 10.90 -21.01
N ARG A 24 10.34 10.33 -19.82
CA ARG A 24 11.20 9.15 -19.65
C ARG A 24 10.42 7.96 -19.07
N ILE A 25 10.65 6.78 -19.62
CA ILE A 25 10.07 5.54 -19.09
C ILE A 25 10.99 5.02 -17.99
N ARG A 26 10.44 4.78 -16.81
CA ARG A 26 11.15 4.15 -15.68
C ARG A 26 10.25 3.17 -14.93
N ARG A 27 10.85 2.37 -14.06
CA ARG A 27 10.10 1.59 -13.06
C ARG A 27 9.71 2.48 -11.88
N LEU A 28 8.62 2.13 -11.21
CA LEU A 28 8.31 2.64 -9.88
C LEU A 28 9.41 2.20 -8.91
N THR A 29 9.77 3.07 -7.97
CA THR A 29 10.69 2.76 -6.87
C THR A 29 9.98 1.96 -5.77
N PRO A 30 10.70 1.25 -4.88
CA PRO A 30 10.07 0.52 -3.79
C PRO A 30 9.20 1.42 -2.90
N ARG A 31 9.64 2.66 -2.64
CA ARG A 31 8.88 3.66 -1.89
C ARG A 31 7.55 3.99 -2.57
N GLU A 32 7.57 4.22 -3.87
CA GLU A 32 6.34 4.51 -4.62
C GLU A 32 5.38 3.31 -4.59
N CYS A 33 5.89 2.08 -4.74
CA CYS A 33 5.08 0.87 -4.60
C CYS A 33 4.44 0.73 -3.22
N LEU A 34 5.19 1.00 -2.13
CA LEU A 34 4.66 0.92 -0.77
C LEU A 34 3.64 2.04 -0.48
N ARG A 35 3.88 3.27 -0.97
CA ARG A 35 2.89 4.35 -0.90
C ARG A 35 1.59 3.99 -1.63
N LEU A 36 1.69 3.36 -2.80
CA LEU A 36 0.52 2.88 -3.54
C LEU A 36 -0.27 1.81 -2.75
N GLN A 37 0.40 1.05 -1.90
CA GLN A 37 -0.24 0.11 -0.95
C GLN A 37 -0.81 0.79 0.31
N GLY A 38 -0.70 2.12 0.45
CA GLY A 38 -1.23 2.89 1.58
C GLY A 38 -0.31 2.94 2.80
N TRP A 39 0.99 2.63 2.65
CA TRP A 39 1.94 2.75 3.75
C TRP A 39 2.27 4.20 4.07
N ALA A 40 2.40 4.51 5.36
CA ALA A 40 2.87 5.80 5.85
C ALA A 40 4.40 5.95 5.67
N ASP A 41 4.86 7.18 5.40
CA ASP A 41 6.25 7.45 5.02
C ASP A 41 7.27 7.08 6.09
N ASP A 42 6.95 7.33 7.36
CA ASP A 42 7.77 6.95 8.52
C ASP A 42 8.01 5.44 8.59
N ARG A 43 6.99 4.64 8.25
CA ARG A 43 7.09 3.19 8.16
C ARG A 43 7.90 2.75 6.95
N ILE A 44 7.72 3.40 5.82
CA ILE A 44 8.51 3.13 4.61
C ILE A 44 10.00 3.40 4.88
N ASP A 45 10.33 4.51 5.53
CA ASP A 45 11.71 4.86 5.89
C ASP A 45 12.36 3.78 6.75
N THR A 46 11.61 3.29 7.75
CA THR A 46 12.07 2.19 8.61
C THR A 46 12.34 0.90 7.82
N VAL A 47 11.44 0.53 6.90
CA VAL A 47 11.59 -0.69 6.08
C VAL A 47 12.78 -0.57 5.13
N LEU A 48 12.91 0.55 4.43
CA LEU A 48 13.97 0.76 3.43
C LEU A 48 15.36 0.94 4.06
N ALA A 49 15.43 1.31 5.35
CA ALA A 49 16.70 1.33 6.08
C ALA A 49 17.27 -0.07 6.37
N ILE A 50 16.43 -1.12 6.39
CA ILE A 50 16.80 -2.47 6.83
C ILE A 50 16.72 -3.50 5.69
N GLN A 51 15.78 -3.32 4.75
CA GLN A 51 15.49 -4.28 3.68
C GLN A 51 16.08 -3.82 2.35
N SER A 52 16.51 -4.78 1.51
CA SER A 52 16.91 -4.46 0.14
C SER A 52 15.71 -4.10 -0.73
N ASP A 53 15.93 -3.28 -1.76
CA ASP A 53 14.91 -2.90 -2.74
C ASP A 53 14.17 -4.10 -3.32
N ASN A 54 14.90 -5.18 -3.65
CA ASN A 54 14.30 -6.41 -4.19
C ASN A 54 13.31 -7.06 -3.22
N GLN A 55 13.58 -7.03 -1.91
CA GLN A 55 12.64 -7.54 -0.91
C GLN A 55 11.47 -6.59 -0.70
N ALA A 56 11.71 -5.28 -0.69
CA ALA A 56 10.66 -4.28 -0.58
C ALA A 56 9.67 -4.35 -1.77
N TYR A 57 10.15 -4.55 -3.00
CA TYR A 57 9.28 -4.81 -4.16
C TYR A 57 8.42 -6.07 -3.97
N LYS A 58 9.00 -7.16 -3.46
CA LYS A 58 8.25 -8.39 -3.21
C LYS A 58 7.17 -8.20 -2.15
N GLN A 59 7.48 -7.47 -1.09
CA GLN A 59 6.52 -7.14 -0.03
C GLN A 59 5.38 -6.26 -0.56
N ALA A 60 5.70 -5.24 -1.36
CA ALA A 60 4.68 -4.39 -1.97
C ALA A 60 3.79 -5.14 -2.98
N GLY A 61 4.33 -6.14 -3.69
CA GLY A 61 3.59 -6.94 -4.68
C GLY A 61 2.79 -8.11 -4.10
N ASN A 62 3.23 -8.71 -2.99
CA ASN A 62 2.48 -9.76 -2.27
C ASN A 62 1.56 -9.20 -1.17
N GLY A 63 1.81 -7.98 -0.74
CA GLY A 63 1.07 -7.32 0.32
C GLY A 63 -0.35 -6.96 -0.08
N VAL A 64 -1.17 -6.77 0.94
CA VAL A 64 -2.53 -6.24 0.82
C VAL A 64 -2.52 -4.74 1.12
N THR A 65 -3.39 -3.98 0.44
CA THR A 65 -3.47 -2.53 0.60
C THR A 65 -4.02 -2.17 1.98
N VAL A 66 -3.30 -1.30 2.71
CA VAL A 66 -3.60 -0.92 4.10
C VAL A 66 -5.04 -0.44 4.26
N ASN A 67 -5.48 0.48 3.41
CA ASN A 67 -6.83 1.05 3.48
C ASN A 67 -7.94 0.00 3.33
N VAL A 68 -7.70 -1.05 2.54
CA VAL A 68 -8.67 -2.14 2.34
C VAL A 68 -8.75 -3.00 3.60
N VAL A 69 -7.59 -3.36 4.16
CA VAL A 69 -7.52 -4.14 5.41
C VAL A 69 -8.14 -3.38 6.56
N GLU A 70 -7.88 -2.08 6.68
CA GLU A 70 -8.48 -1.22 7.70
C GLU A 70 -10.01 -1.23 7.60
N ALA A 71 -10.56 -1.03 6.40
CA ALA A 71 -12.01 -1.04 6.20
C ALA A 71 -12.64 -2.40 6.54
N ILE A 72 -11.97 -3.51 6.22
CA ILE A 72 -12.42 -4.85 6.61
C ILE A 72 -12.34 -5.03 8.13
N GLY A 73 -11.23 -4.65 8.76
CA GLY A 73 -11.01 -4.76 10.20
C GLY A 73 -12.05 -3.97 11.00
N ARG A 74 -12.39 -2.75 10.59
CA ARG A 74 -13.46 -1.95 11.21
C ARG A 74 -14.82 -2.64 11.17
N ARG A 75 -15.16 -3.30 10.05
CA ARG A 75 -16.42 -4.06 9.93
C ARG A 75 -16.43 -5.28 10.84
N ILE A 76 -15.32 -6.02 10.90
CA ILE A 76 -15.18 -7.18 11.79
C ILE A 76 -15.31 -6.73 13.26
N ALA A 77 -14.64 -5.64 13.65
CA ALA A 77 -14.71 -5.09 15.00
C ALA A 77 -16.13 -4.64 15.38
N ALA A 78 -16.86 -4.02 14.45
CA ALA A 78 -18.25 -3.63 14.68
C ALA A 78 -19.15 -4.86 14.92
N MET A 79 -19.03 -5.90 14.09
CA MET A 79 -19.79 -7.14 14.27
C MET A 79 -19.44 -7.86 15.59
N ASP A 80 -18.16 -7.86 15.95
CA ASP A 80 -17.68 -8.47 17.19
C ASP A 80 -18.21 -7.74 18.44
N ALA A 81 -18.28 -6.41 18.40
CA ALA A 81 -18.89 -5.59 19.44
C ALA A 81 -20.41 -5.85 19.58
N GLU A 82 -21.13 -5.94 18.46
CA GLU A 82 -22.56 -6.31 18.44
C GLU A 82 -22.80 -7.68 19.06
N LEU A 83 -21.97 -8.69 18.73
CA LEU A 83 -22.07 -10.03 19.28
C LEU A 83 -21.77 -10.09 20.79
N ARG A 84 -20.88 -9.24 21.29
CA ARG A 84 -20.53 -9.16 22.71
C ARG A 84 -21.47 -8.27 23.54
N GLY A 85 -22.37 -7.52 22.89
CA GLY A 85 -23.25 -6.56 23.57
C GLY A 85 -22.52 -5.34 24.13
N GLU A 86 -21.31 -5.07 23.62
CA GLU A 86 -20.49 -3.93 24.02
C GLU A 86 -20.69 -2.78 23.02
N ALA A 87 -21.02 -1.58 23.51
CA ALA A 87 -21.08 -0.40 22.65
C ALA A 87 -19.68 -0.05 22.14
N LEU A 88 -19.56 0.19 20.83
CA LEU A 88 -18.29 0.50 20.15
C LEU A 88 -17.57 1.65 20.88
N ALA A 89 -16.36 1.39 21.38
CA ALA A 89 -15.51 2.46 21.90
C ALA A 89 -15.16 3.45 20.75
N PRO A 90 -15.18 4.77 21.02
CA PRO A 90 -15.05 5.82 20.00
C PRO A 90 -13.73 5.78 19.23
#